data_AF-A0A2S8VZ69-F1
#
_entry.id   AF-A0A2S8VZ69-F1
#
_cell.length_a   1.000
_cell.length_b   1.000
_cell.length_c   1.000
_cell.angle_alpha   90.00
_cell.angle_beta   90.00
_cell.angle_gamma   90.00
#
_symmetry.space_group_name_H-M   'P 1'
#
loop_
_entity.id
_entity.type
_entity.pdbx_description
1 polymer ?
#
loop_
_entity_poly.entity_id
_entity_poly.type
_entity_poly.pdbx_seq_one_letter_code
_entity_poly.pdbx_strand_id
1 'polypeptide(L)'
;MSREVKLITNFHDYYDHHFDGSGVPFLRKHDMGMNRLQMLDYMSSKGIKTVPYGYLHEMAKKYPLHTEVVVYTDISKHQGEGKIRMSLIEALETYPIDTFCTLLCGNLGESWRVLNVGRRKTILDYRSKDDWRSNVGDVEITVVDCWSRMPSFEGILDPYEFPLVAIDYVKGGNELLAVDLNVAPQLKGTGMEDLVTPEKVVNEMKKYIGRGVV
;
A
#
# COMPACT_ATOMS: atom_id res chain seq x y z
N MET A 1 14.56 24.96 14.43
CA MET A 1 15.51 24.02 13.83
C MET A 1 14.78 22.71 13.58
N SER A 2 14.91 22.13 12.38
CA SER A 2 14.40 20.77 12.12
C SER A 2 15.13 19.78 13.03
N ARG A 3 14.41 18.77 13.52
CA ARG A 3 15.00 17.73 14.38
C ARG A 3 15.91 16.85 13.53
N GLU A 4 17.04 16.44 14.07
CA GLU A 4 17.87 15.42 13.44
C GLU A 4 17.15 14.07 13.44
N VAL A 5 17.17 13.39 12.30
CA VAL A 5 16.53 12.10 12.07
C VAL A 5 17.49 11.19 11.32
N LYS A 6 17.75 10.02 11.91
CA LYS A 6 18.58 8.96 11.33
C LYS A 6 17.71 7.92 10.63
N LEU A 7 17.87 7.78 9.32
CA LEU A 7 17.21 6.72 8.54
C LEU A 7 17.82 5.35 8.85
N ILE A 8 16.96 4.35 9.06
CA ILE A 8 17.32 2.94 9.20
C ILE A 8 16.50 2.15 8.18
N THR A 9 17.14 1.71 7.10
CA THR A 9 16.48 1.08 5.94
C THR A 9 17.23 -0.15 5.44
N ASN A 10 16.54 -1.06 4.73
CA ASN A 10 17.12 -2.20 4.01
C ASN A 10 17.06 -2.05 2.48
N PHE A 11 16.62 -0.89 1.98
CA PHE A 11 16.60 -0.53 0.57
C PHE A 11 16.98 0.95 0.38
N HIS A 12 17.37 1.29 -0.85
CA HIS A 12 17.75 2.65 -1.23
C HIS A 12 16.66 3.35 -2.03
N ASP A 13 16.42 4.61 -1.68
CA ASP A 13 15.53 5.52 -2.38
C ASP A 13 16.24 6.83 -2.75
N TYR A 14 15.64 7.60 -3.67
CA TYR A 14 16.29 8.78 -4.25
C TYR A 14 16.48 9.93 -3.24
N TYR A 15 15.77 9.90 -2.11
CA TYR A 15 15.80 10.94 -1.09
C TYR A 15 16.63 10.60 0.17
N ASP A 16 17.16 9.38 0.27
CA ASP A 16 17.79 8.87 1.50
C ASP A 16 18.98 9.69 1.98
N HIS A 17 19.73 10.25 1.05
CA HIS A 17 20.95 11.02 1.33
C HIS A 17 20.69 12.37 2.02
N HIS A 18 19.42 12.79 2.16
CA HIS A 18 19.04 14.00 2.90
C HIS A 18 18.65 13.74 4.36
N PHE A 19 18.60 12.49 4.81
CA PHE A 19 18.51 12.18 6.24
C PHE A 19 19.83 12.49 6.96
N ASP A 20 19.75 12.68 8.27
CA ASP A 20 20.92 12.97 9.09
C ASP A 20 21.64 11.66 9.49
N GLY A 21 22.92 11.74 9.82
CA GLY A 21 23.67 10.59 10.33
C GLY A 21 23.33 10.22 11.79
N SER A 22 22.59 11.09 12.50
CA SER A 22 22.29 11.06 13.93
C SER A 22 20.84 11.48 14.21
N GLY A 23 20.43 11.42 15.49
CA GLY A 23 19.13 11.89 15.93
C GLY A 23 18.10 10.77 16.10
N VAL A 24 16.81 11.12 15.99
CA VAL A 24 15.70 10.19 16.23
C VAL A 24 15.71 9.11 15.14
N PRO A 25 15.69 7.80 15.49
CA PRO A 25 15.66 6.75 14.50
C PRO A 25 14.33 6.74 13.75
N PHE A 26 14.39 6.67 12.43
CA PHE A 26 13.24 6.42 11.56
C PHE A 26 13.46 5.11 10.82
N LEU A 27 12.65 4.10 11.19
CA LEU A 27 12.71 2.76 10.62
C LEU A 27 11.84 2.70 9.36
N ARG A 28 12.46 2.38 8.22
CA ARG A 28 11.77 2.22 6.93
C ARG A 28 12.31 0.97 6.24
N LYS A 29 11.67 -0.19 6.42
CA LYS A 29 12.11 -1.45 5.83
C LYS A 29 10.97 -2.19 5.17
N HIS A 30 11.26 -2.92 4.08
CA HIS A 30 10.23 -3.69 3.35
C HIS A 30 9.65 -4.88 4.11
N ASP A 31 10.39 -5.41 5.09
CA ASP A 31 10.01 -6.54 5.95
C ASP A 31 9.34 -6.09 7.26
N MET A 32 9.09 -4.79 7.40
CA MET A 32 8.35 -4.23 8.51
C MET A 32 6.91 -3.96 8.10
N GLY A 33 5.97 -4.36 8.94
CA GLY A 33 4.57 -3.99 8.79
C GLY A 33 3.61 -5.05 9.28
N MET A 34 2.36 -4.85 8.90
CA MET A 34 1.24 -5.75 9.17
C MET A 34 1.22 -6.86 8.10
N ASN A 35 0.82 -8.07 8.50
CA ASN A 35 0.45 -9.08 7.50
C ASN A 35 -0.84 -8.65 6.77
N ARG A 36 -1.19 -9.35 5.68
CA ARG A 36 -2.33 -8.97 4.83
C ARG A 36 -3.66 -8.80 5.58
N LEU A 37 -3.97 -9.70 6.52
CA LEU A 37 -5.20 -9.65 7.30
C LEU A 37 -5.18 -8.46 8.26
N GLN A 38 -4.12 -8.34 9.07
CA GLN A 38 -3.92 -7.22 10.01
C GLN A 38 -4.00 -5.85 9.31
N MET A 39 -3.45 -5.78 8.11
CA MET A 39 -3.43 -4.58 7.29
C MET A 39 -4.84 -4.18 6.81
N LEU A 40 -5.63 -5.14 6.33
CA LEU A 40 -7.02 -4.89 5.91
C LEU A 40 -7.92 -4.55 7.11
N ASP A 41 -7.74 -5.25 8.24
CA ASP A 41 -8.42 -4.94 9.49
C ASP A 41 -8.08 -3.53 9.98
N TYR A 42 -6.80 -3.16 9.93
CA TYR A 42 -6.34 -1.83 10.31
C TYR A 42 -6.99 -0.74 9.45
N MET A 43 -6.93 -0.86 8.12
CA MET A 43 -7.57 0.10 7.21
C MET A 43 -9.09 0.19 7.46
N SER A 44 -9.76 -0.94 7.61
CA SER A 44 -11.19 -1.01 7.92
C SER A 44 -11.52 -0.29 9.24
N SER A 45 -10.69 -0.48 10.28
CA SER A 45 -10.86 0.17 11.59
C SER A 45 -10.75 1.70 11.53
N LYS A 46 -10.07 2.24 10.51
CA LYS A 46 -9.92 3.67 10.24
C LYS A 46 -11.01 4.21 9.29
N GLY A 47 -12.02 3.39 8.98
CA GLY A 47 -13.12 3.75 8.07
C GLY A 47 -12.73 3.75 6.58
N ILE A 48 -11.57 3.19 6.23
CA ILE A 48 -11.15 3.05 4.84
C ILE A 48 -11.82 1.80 4.28
N LYS A 49 -12.60 1.97 3.19
CA LYS A 49 -13.24 0.85 2.51
C LYS A 49 -12.17 -0.06 1.89
N THR A 50 -12.21 -1.33 2.24
CA THR A 50 -11.33 -2.36 1.66
C THR A 50 -12.10 -3.28 0.71
N VAL A 51 -11.38 -4.04 -0.09
CA VAL A 51 -11.99 -5.20 -0.78
C VAL A 51 -12.56 -6.18 0.26
N PRO A 52 -13.61 -6.96 -0.05
CA PRO A 52 -14.05 -8.02 0.84
C PRO A 52 -12.98 -9.11 1.00
N TYR A 53 -12.78 -9.56 2.24
CA TYR A 53 -11.73 -10.52 2.60
C TYR A 53 -12.19 -11.49 3.68
N GLY A 54 -11.48 -12.60 3.81
CA GLY A 54 -11.74 -13.62 4.82
C GLY A 54 -11.05 -14.94 4.51
N TYR A 55 -11.41 -15.99 5.24
CA TYR A 55 -10.97 -17.34 4.93
C TYR A 55 -11.85 -17.98 3.87
N LEU A 56 -11.31 -18.92 3.09
CA LEU A 56 -12.03 -19.55 1.97
C LEU A 56 -13.42 -20.08 2.37
N HIS A 57 -13.54 -20.76 3.51
CA HIS A 57 -14.82 -21.28 3.97
C HIS A 57 -15.84 -20.19 4.34
N GLU A 58 -15.40 -19.01 4.76
CA GLU A 58 -16.27 -17.87 5.06
C GLU A 58 -16.72 -17.18 3.78
N MET A 59 -15.80 -17.05 2.83
CA MET A 59 -16.05 -16.45 1.52
C MET A 59 -17.03 -17.30 0.71
N ALA A 60 -16.89 -18.63 0.74
CA ALA A 60 -17.79 -19.56 0.07
C ALA A 60 -19.24 -19.55 0.62
N LYS A 61 -19.43 -19.12 1.87
CA LYS A 61 -20.78 -18.94 2.46
C LYS A 61 -21.44 -17.64 2.01
N LYS A 62 -20.65 -16.63 1.63
CA LYS A 62 -21.11 -15.27 1.32
C LYS A 62 -21.23 -15.01 -0.18
N TYR A 63 -20.42 -15.69 -1.00
CA TYR A 63 -20.29 -15.43 -2.42
C TYR A 63 -20.48 -16.70 -3.26
N PRO A 64 -20.95 -16.58 -4.51
CA PRO A 64 -21.03 -17.72 -5.43
C PRO A 64 -19.68 -18.41 -5.64
N LEU A 65 -19.68 -19.73 -5.78
CA LEU A 65 -18.44 -20.51 -5.92
C LEU A 65 -17.61 -20.19 -7.18
N HIS A 66 -18.22 -19.58 -8.20
CA HIS A 66 -17.52 -19.13 -9.41
C HIS A 66 -16.94 -17.72 -9.29
N THR A 67 -17.11 -17.04 -8.14
CA THR A 67 -16.53 -15.71 -7.91
C THR A 67 -15.00 -15.80 -7.89
N GLU A 68 -14.35 -14.86 -8.58
CA GLU A 68 -12.89 -14.76 -8.61
C GLU A 68 -12.33 -14.18 -7.30
N VAL A 69 -11.27 -14.80 -6.82
CA VAL A 69 -10.54 -14.43 -5.60
C VAL A 69 -9.05 -14.35 -5.87
N VAL A 70 -8.36 -13.66 -4.98
CA VAL A 70 -6.91 -13.72 -4.84
C VAL A 70 -6.60 -14.51 -3.57
N VAL A 71 -6.03 -15.69 -3.74
CA VAL A 71 -5.57 -16.56 -2.66
C VAL A 71 -4.15 -16.16 -2.27
N TYR A 72 -3.91 -16.03 -0.97
CA TYR A 72 -2.60 -15.71 -0.41
C TYR A 72 -1.99 -16.97 0.16
N THR A 73 -1.04 -17.58 -0.56
CA THR A 73 -0.37 -18.81 -0.13
C THR A 73 0.61 -18.59 1.01
N ASP A 74 1.03 -17.33 1.21
CA ASP A 74 1.79 -16.88 2.37
C ASP A 74 1.38 -15.43 2.69
N ILE A 75 0.69 -15.24 3.81
CA ILE A 75 0.18 -13.94 4.25
C ILE A 75 1.29 -12.97 4.70
N SER A 76 2.52 -13.46 4.88
CA SER A 76 3.69 -12.68 5.30
C SER A 76 4.57 -12.22 4.14
N LYS A 77 4.34 -12.72 2.92
CA LYS A 77 5.09 -12.28 1.72
C LYS A 77 4.57 -10.97 1.15
N HIS A 78 5.50 -10.12 0.75
CA HIS A 78 5.24 -8.83 0.10
C HIS A 78 5.56 -8.88 -1.41
N GLN A 79 5.21 -7.84 -2.18
CA GLN A 79 5.55 -7.66 -3.61
C GLN A 79 4.89 -8.60 -4.63
N GLY A 80 3.73 -9.19 -4.30
CA GLY A 80 2.95 -9.98 -5.27
C GLY A 80 3.38 -11.43 -5.41
N GLU A 81 4.44 -11.83 -4.70
CA GLU A 81 4.73 -13.23 -4.44
C GLU A 81 3.65 -13.86 -3.56
N GLY A 82 3.31 -15.12 -3.83
CA GLY A 82 2.32 -15.85 -3.06
C GLY A 82 0.87 -15.40 -3.28
N LYS A 83 0.58 -14.66 -4.35
CA LYS A 83 -0.79 -14.31 -4.76
C LYS A 83 -1.19 -15.11 -5.99
N ILE A 84 -2.31 -15.82 -5.91
CA ILE A 84 -2.83 -16.59 -7.03
C ILE A 84 -4.29 -16.19 -7.26
N ARG A 85 -4.59 -15.80 -8.49
CA ARG A 85 -5.95 -15.53 -8.94
C ARG A 85 -6.60 -16.83 -9.39
N MET A 86 -7.80 -17.11 -8.88
CA MET A 86 -8.62 -18.26 -9.28
C MET A 86 -10.06 -18.08 -8.80
N SER A 87 -10.96 -18.98 -9.17
CA SER A 87 -12.31 -19.02 -8.61
C SER A 87 -12.34 -19.58 -7.19
N LEU A 88 -13.40 -19.29 -6.43
CA LEU A 88 -13.60 -19.85 -5.08
C LEU A 88 -13.66 -21.39 -5.10
N ILE A 89 -14.29 -22.00 -6.11
CA ILE A 89 -14.37 -23.47 -6.22
C ILE A 89 -12.98 -24.08 -6.40
N GLU A 90 -12.18 -23.55 -7.33
CA GLU A 90 -10.80 -24.02 -7.55
C GLU A 90 -9.96 -23.84 -6.29
N ALA A 91 -10.13 -22.72 -5.58
CA ALA A 91 -9.41 -22.45 -4.34
C ALA A 91 -9.76 -23.44 -3.23
N LEU A 92 -11.04 -23.80 -3.06
CA LEU A 92 -11.49 -24.79 -2.08
C LEU A 92 -11.02 -26.21 -2.40
N GLU A 93 -10.85 -26.54 -3.68
CA GLU A 93 -10.32 -27.84 -4.12
C GLU A 93 -8.79 -27.92 -3.96
N THR A 94 -8.10 -26.78 -4.04
CA THR A 94 -6.64 -26.71 -4.07
C THR A 94 -6.01 -26.43 -2.70
N TYR A 95 -6.63 -25.58 -1.88
CA TYR A 95 -6.05 -25.06 -0.64
C TYR A 95 -6.86 -25.42 0.60
N PRO A 96 -6.23 -25.46 1.80
CA PRO A 96 -6.96 -25.62 3.06
C PRO A 96 -8.04 -24.56 3.23
N ILE A 97 -9.17 -24.94 3.82
CA ILE A 97 -10.34 -24.07 4.01
C ILE A 97 -10.07 -22.80 4.86
N ASP A 98 -9.01 -22.82 5.65
CA ASP A 98 -8.53 -21.71 6.50
C ASP A 98 -7.46 -20.85 5.80
N THR A 99 -7.33 -21.00 4.48
CA THR A 99 -6.46 -20.16 3.67
C THR A 99 -7.13 -18.80 3.47
N PHE A 100 -6.36 -17.73 3.66
CA PHE A 100 -6.82 -16.37 3.51
C PHE A 100 -6.96 -15.96 2.04
N CYS A 101 -8.05 -15.27 1.71
CA CYS A 101 -8.26 -14.71 0.38
C CYS A 101 -8.99 -13.35 0.41
N THR A 102 -8.91 -12.64 -0.70
CA THR A 102 -9.70 -11.43 -0.98
C THR A 102 -10.53 -11.67 -2.23
N LEU A 103 -11.70 -11.04 -2.35
CA LEU A 103 -12.35 -10.96 -3.66
C LEU A 103 -11.45 -10.23 -4.65
N LEU A 104 -11.45 -10.72 -5.90
CA LEU A 104 -10.90 -9.95 -7.00
C LEU A 104 -11.88 -8.82 -7.33
N CYS A 105 -11.43 -7.58 -7.23
CA CYS A 105 -12.24 -6.40 -7.45
C CYS A 105 -11.57 -5.47 -8.47
N GLY A 106 -12.40 -4.80 -9.26
CA GLY A 106 -11.99 -3.80 -10.25
C GLY A 106 -11.40 -4.34 -11.54
N ASN A 107 -10.91 -3.41 -12.36
CA ASN A 107 -10.33 -3.73 -13.66
C ASN A 107 -8.99 -4.44 -13.46
N LEU A 108 -8.78 -5.50 -14.24
CA LEU A 108 -7.53 -6.24 -14.24
C LEU A 108 -6.38 -5.34 -14.70
N GLY A 109 -5.24 -5.45 -14.04
CA GLY A 109 -4.05 -4.69 -14.39
C GLY A 109 -4.12 -3.22 -14.02
N GLU A 110 -5.18 -2.74 -13.35
CA GLU A 110 -5.32 -1.33 -12.97
C GLU A 110 -5.37 -1.13 -11.46
N SER A 111 -4.62 -0.14 -10.95
CA SER A 111 -4.73 0.28 -9.55
C SER A 111 -4.31 1.72 -9.36
N TRP A 112 -4.82 2.37 -8.32
CA TRP A 112 -4.36 3.68 -7.89
C TRP A 112 -3.55 3.57 -6.61
N ARG A 113 -2.39 4.20 -6.58
CA ARG A 113 -1.59 4.34 -5.36
C ARG A 113 -1.72 5.77 -4.84
N VAL A 114 -2.26 5.90 -3.64
CA VAL A 114 -2.26 7.17 -2.90
C VAL A 114 -1.07 7.16 -1.96
N LEU A 115 -0.03 7.89 -2.36
CA LEU A 115 1.19 8.05 -1.58
C LEU A 115 1.11 9.30 -0.73
N ASN A 116 1.39 9.15 0.55
CA ASN A 116 1.50 10.25 1.51
C ASN A 116 2.91 10.37 2.05
N VAL A 117 3.43 11.59 1.99
CA VAL A 117 4.64 12.03 2.70
C VAL A 117 4.19 13.12 3.66
N GLY A 118 4.05 12.78 4.94
CA GLY A 118 3.43 13.68 5.91
C GLY A 118 2.02 14.09 5.47
N ARG A 119 1.80 15.40 5.25
CA ARG A 119 0.52 15.95 4.74
C ARG A 119 0.53 16.26 3.24
N ARG A 120 1.52 15.74 2.51
CA ARG A 120 1.63 15.84 1.07
C ARG A 120 1.18 14.55 0.44
N LYS A 121 0.34 14.67 -0.58
CA LYS A 121 -0.23 13.54 -1.31
C LYS A 121 0.26 13.55 -2.74
N THR A 122 0.54 12.36 -3.26
CA THR A 122 0.74 12.08 -4.67
C THR A 122 -0.17 10.91 -5.05
N ILE A 123 -0.91 11.02 -6.15
CA ILE A 123 -1.75 9.96 -6.68
C ILE A 123 -1.10 9.44 -7.96
N LEU A 124 -0.86 8.13 -7.99
CA LEU A 124 -0.27 7.43 -9.11
C LEU A 124 -1.30 6.45 -9.69
N ASP A 125 -1.47 6.46 -11.00
CA ASP A 125 -2.27 5.47 -11.74
C ASP A 125 -1.31 4.42 -12.33
N TYR A 126 -1.49 3.16 -11.93
CA TYR A 126 -0.69 2.02 -12.40
C TYR A 126 -1.51 1.19 -13.37
N ARG A 127 -0.90 0.84 -14.51
CA ARG A 127 -1.51 -0.02 -15.52
C ARG A 127 -0.52 -1.05 -16.01
N SER A 128 -0.86 -2.33 -15.89
CA SER A 128 -0.19 -3.43 -16.57
C SER A 128 -0.95 -3.78 -17.86
N LYS A 129 -0.23 -3.98 -18.96
CA LYS A 129 -0.84 -4.36 -20.25
C LYS A 129 -0.99 -5.87 -20.43
N ASP A 130 -0.29 -6.67 -19.63
CA ASP A 130 -0.13 -8.11 -19.83
C ASP A 130 -0.24 -8.96 -18.55
N ASP A 131 -0.46 -8.35 -17.38
CA ASP A 131 -0.73 -9.05 -16.12
C ASP A 131 -1.99 -8.48 -15.42
N TRP A 132 -2.68 -9.31 -14.65
CA TRP A 132 -3.84 -8.87 -13.86
C TRP A 132 -3.43 -8.03 -12.65
N ARG A 133 -2.17 -8.10 -12.23
CA ARG A 133 -1.56 -7.24 -11.22
C ARG A 133 -0.99 -6.01 -11.93
N SER A 134 -1.43 -4.84 -11.50
CA SER A 134 -1.06 -3.55 -12.08
C SER A 134 0.43 -3.20 -12.01
N ASN A 135 1.21 -3.90 -11.19
CA ASN A 135 2.63 -3.67 -10.97
C ASN A 135 3.55 -4.79 -11.51
N VAL A 136 3.05 -5.67 -12.37
CA VAL A 136 3.79 -6.78 -12.97
C VAL A 136 3.70 -6.70 -14.50
N GLY A 137 4.77 -7.06 -15.21
CA GLY A 137 4.81 -7.09 -16.68
C GLY A 137 5.18 -5.74 -17.31
N ASP A 138 4.53 -5.38 -18.42
CA ASP A 138 4.64 -4.06 -19.06
C ASP A 138 3.80 -3.04 -18.30
N VAL A 139 4.45 -2.37 -17.34
CA VAL A 139 3.82 -1.44 -16.40
C VAL A 139 4.02 0.00 -16.84
N GLU A 140 2.91 0.73 -16.94
CA GLU A 140 2.87 2.17 -17.10
C GLU A 140 2.42 2.84 -15.79
N ILE A 141 3.14 3.88 -15.36
CA ILE A 141 2.83 4.67 -14.17
C ILE A 141 2.59 6.11 -14.60
N THR A 142 1.42 6.64 -14.30
CA THR A 142 1.07 8.06 -14.55
C THR A 142 0.89 8.80 -13.24
N VAL A 143 1.55 9.95 -13.10
CA VAL A 143 1.33 10.86 -11.95
C VAL A 143 0.06 11.69 -12.21
N VAL A 144 -1.01 11.38 -11.47
CA VAL A 144 -2.33 12.03 -11.62
C VAL A 144 -2.40 13.33 -10.81
N ASP A 145 -1.86 13.31 -9.61
CA ASP A 145 -1.76 14.45 -8.70
C ASP A 145 -0.42 14.36 -7.98
N CYS A 146 0.27 15.49 -7.77
CA CYS A 146 1.62 15.47 -7.22
C CYS A 146 1.79 16.56 -6.16
N TRP A 147 2.30 16.15 -5.00
CA TRP A 147 2.70 17.03 -3.92
C TRP A 147 1.60 17.99 -3.41
N SER A 148 0.34 17.63 -3.62
CA SER A 148 -0.81 18.42 -3.20
C SER A 148 -0.97 18.39 -1.68
N ARG A 149 -1.55 19.45 -1.12
CA ARG A 149 -1.90 19.47 0.31
C ARG A 149 -3.17 18.66 0.53
N MET A 150 -3.19 17.89 1.60
CA MET A 150 -4.40 17.22 2.04
C MET A 150 -5.26 18.20 2.86
N PRO A 151 -6.53 18.45 2.47
CA PRO A 151 -7.39 19.43 3.13
C PRO A 151 -7.97 18.94 4.47
N SER A 152 -8.10 17.63 4.70
CA SER A 152 -8.61 17.02 5.94
C SER A 152 -7.97 15.63 6.17
N PHE A 153 -8.18 15.04 7.36
CA PHE A 153 -7.69 13.70 7.73
C PHE A 153 -8.71 12.57 7.52
N GLU A 154 -9.91 12.86 7.01
CA GLU A 154 -10.94 11.83 6.83
C GLU A 154 -10.47 10.77 5.82
N GLY A 155 -10.42 9.50 6.26
CA GLY A 155 -9.95 8.38 5.45
C GLY A 155 -8.44 8.30 5.24
N ILE A 156 -7.65 9.04 6.04
CA ILE A 156 -6.20 9.14 5.91
C ILE A 156 -5.53 8.64 7.19
N LEU A 157 -4.42 7.93 7.02
CA LEU A 157 -3.62 7.48 8.14
C LEU A 157 -2.88 8.66 8.77
N ASP A 158 -2.84 8.70 10.11
CA ASP A 158 -2.21 9.79 10.85
C ASP A 158 -0.72 9.88 10.46
N PRO A 159 -0.23 11.01 9.92
CA PRO A 159 1.18 11.18 9.55
C PRO A 159 2.13 11.11 10.75
N TYR A 160 1.63 11.28 11.99
CA TYR A 160 2.42 11.02 13.19
C TYR A 160 2.62 9.52 13.46
N GLU A 161 1.70 8.68 12.98
CA GLU A 161 1.82 7.22 13.00
C GLU A 161 2.64 6.74 11.79
N PHE A 162 2.35 7.29 10.59
CA PHE A 162 3.02 6.94 9.34
C PHE A 162 3.48 8.19 8.56
N PRO A 163 4.70 8.69 8.83
CA PRO A 163 5.27 9.85 8.12
C PRO A 163 5.46 9.63 6.61
N LEU A 164 5.51 8.37 6.18
CA LEU A 164 5.57 7.93 4.80
C LEU A 164 4.73 6.67 4.66
N VAL A 165 3.74 6.69 3.77
CA VAL A 165 2.82 5.57 3.59
C VAL A 165 2.17 5.61 2.23
N ALA A 166 1.83 4.46 1.67
CA ALA A 166 1.03 4.35 0.46
C ALA A 166 -0.13 3.40 0.68
N ILE A 167 -1.30 3.73 0.12
CA ILE A 167 -2.44 2.82 0.04
C ILE A 167 -2.73 2.57 -1.43
N ASP A 168 -2.83 1.29 -1.79
CA ASP A 168 -3.20 0.86 -3.14
C ASP A 168 -4.70 0.57 -3.18
N TYR A 169 -5.36 1.08 -4.20
CA TYR A 169 -6.79 0.97 -4.43
C TYR A 169 -7.08 0.33 -5.78
N VAL A 170 -8.16 -0.44 -5.82
CA VAL A 170 -8.81 -0.89 -7.07
C VAL A 170 -10.19 -0.26 -7.17
N LYS A 171 -10.71 -0.11 -8.38
CA LYS A 171 -12.04 0.48 -8.62
C LYS A 171 -13.13 -0.59 -8.53
N GLY A 172 -13.84 -0.66 -7.40
CA GLY A 172 -15.02 -1.52 -7.23
C GLY A 172 -16.30 -0.79 -7.67
N GLY A 173 -16.66 -0.86 -8.95
CA GLY A 173 -17.79 -0.10 -9.48
C GLY A 173 -17.54 1.41 -9.41
N ASN A 174 -18.37 2.14 -8.65
CA ASN A 174 -18.21 3.58 -8.44
C ASN A 174 -17.34 3.93 -7.22
N GLU A 175 -16.78 2.94 -6.53
CA GLU A 175 -16.02 3.14 -5.29
C GLU A 175 -14.55 2.72 -5.44
N LEU A 176 -13.67 3.33 -4.64
CA LEU A 176 -12.29 2.88 -4.47
C LEU A 176 -12.23 1.93 -3.28
N LEU A 177 -11.66 0.75 -3.49
CA LEU A 177 -11.47 -0.28 -2.48
C LEU A 177 -9.98 -0.47 -2.22
N ALA A 178 -9.55 -0.25 -0.98
CA ALA A 178 -8.18 -0.46 -0.57
C ALA A 178 -7.83 -1.95 -0.60
N VAL A 179 -6.67 -2.27 -1.16
CA VAL A 179 -6.16 -3.65 -1.30
C VAL A 179 -4.82 -3.84 -0.61
N ASP A 180 -4.01 -2.78 -0.47
CA ASP A 180 -2.68 -2.83 0.12
C ASP A 180 -2.38 -1.55 0.90
N LEU A 181 -1.61 -1.68 1.97
CA LEU A 181 -1.05 -0.58 2.75
C LEU A 181 0.44 -0.85 2.91
N ASN A 182 1.24 0.04 2.33
CA ASN A 182 2.69 -0.01 2.37
C ASN A 182 3.21 1.08 3.30
N VAL A 183 3.81 0.68 4.43
CA VAL A 183 4.38 1.58 5.44
C VAL A 183 5.82 2.01 5.14
N ALA A 184 6.42 1.42 4.10
CA ALA A 184 7.75 1.74 3.62
C ALA A 184 7.79 1.74 2.08
N PRO A 185 6.96 2.57 1.42
CA PRO A 185 6.89 2.61 -0.03
C PRO A 185 8.20 3.14 -0.61
N GLN A 186 8.61 2.53 -1.73
CA GLN A 186 9.67 3.07 -2.56
C GLN A 186 9.07 4.14 -3.50
N LEU A 187 9.74 5.28 -3.58
CA LEU A 187 9.32 6.43 -4.40
C LEU A 187 10.08 6.49 -5.71
N LYS A 188 11.34 6.05 -5.73
CA LYS A 188 12.10 5.90 -6.97
C LYS A 188 11.37 4.96 -7.94
N GLY A 189 11.37 5.34 -9.21
CA GLY A 189 10.71 4.64 -10.31
C GLY A 189 9.22 4.97 -10.44
N THR A 190 8.71 5.94 -9.70
CA THR A 190 7.28 6.33 -9.77
C THR A 190 7.02 7.58 -10.61
N GLY A 191 8.09 8.25 -11.05
CA GLY A 191 8.03 9.57 -11.71
C GLY A 191 7.93 10.73 -10.71
N MET A 192 7.81 10.45 -9.42
CA MET A 192 7.82 11.49 -8.38
C MET A 192 9.20 12.12 -8.22
N GLU A 193 10.28 11.36 -8.45
CA GLU A 193 11.65 11.85 -8.36
C GLU A 193 11.96 13.02 -9.31
N ASP A 194 11.22 13.11 -10.43
CA ASP A 194 11.36 14.17 -11.42
C ASP A 194 10.60 15.46 -11.02
N LEU A 195 9.67 15.35 -10.08
CA LEU A 195 8.74 16.41 -9.69
C LEU A 195 9.03 16.97 -8.28
N VAL A 196 9.57 16.15 -7.39
CA VAL A 196 9.78 16.50 -5.98
C VAL A 196 11.21 16.21 -5.58
N THR A 197 11.93 17.26 -5.18
CA THR A 197 13.31 17.15 -4.75
C THR A 197 13.47 16.28 -3.49
N PRO A 198 14.58 15.52 -3.38
CA PRO A 198 14.95 14.77 -2.18
C PRO A 198 14.74 15.52 -0.86
N GLU A 199 15.23 16.77 -0.81
CA GLU A 199 15.14 17.63 0.36
C GLU A 199 13.68 17.89 0.78
N LYS A 200 12.77 18.13 -0.17
CA LYS A 200 11.35 18.37 0.12
C LYS A 200 10.70 17.15 0.75
N VAL A 201 11.03 15.94 0.27
CA VAL A 201 10.53 14.68 0.83
C VAL A 201 10.95 14.57 2.30
N VAL A 202 12.26 14.63 2.56
CA VAL A 202 12.78 14.47 3.92
C VAL A 202 12.30 15.57 4.87
N ASN A 203 12.30 16.83 4.43
CA ASN A 203 11.82 17.95 5.25
C ASN A 203 10.33 17.84 5.59
N GLU A 204 9.51 17.26 4.71
CA GLU A 204 8.11 16.98 5.04
C GLU A 204 7.99 15.86 6.07
N MET A 205 8.71 14.74 5.89
CA MET A 205 8.70 13.61 6.85
C MET A 205 9.17 14.02 8.24
N LYS A 206 10.27 14.80 8.34
CA LYS A 206 10.85 15.27 9.61
C LYS A 206 9.88 16.10 10.46
N LYS A 207 8.79 16.62 9.89
CA LYS A 207 7.74 17.35 10.66
C LYS A 207 6.93 16.43 11.57
N TYR A 208 6.90 15.12 11.29
CA TYR A 208 6.03 14.16 11.98
C TYR A 208 6.81 13.06 12.72
N ILE A 209 8.04 12.76 12.29
CA ILE A 209 8.90 11.75 12.94
C ILE A 209 9.19 12.12 14.41
N GLY A 210 8.94 11.17 15.31
CA GLY A 210 9.20 11.31 16.75
C GLY A 210 8.30 12.32 17.47
N ARG A 211 7.16 12.67 16.87
CA ARG A 211 6.11 13.51 17.48
C ARG A 211 4.81 12.75 17.76
N GLY A 212 4.75 11.46 17.43
CA GLY A 212 3.68 10.55 17.86
C GLY A 212 3.69 10.39 19.38
N VAL A 213 2.49 10.40 19.96
CA VAL A 213 2.21 10.34 21.39
C VAL A 213 2.73 9.02 21.98
N VAL A 214 3.37 9.11 23.15
CA VAL A 214 3.69 7.97 24.05
C VAL A 214 2.40 7.42 24.64
#